data_AF-A0AAN0LWU6-F1
#
_entry.id   AF-A0AAN0LWU6-F1
#
_cell.length_a   1.000
_cell.length_b   1.000
_cell.length_c   1.000
_cell.angle_alpha   90.00
_cell.angle_beta   90.00
_cell.angle_gamma   90.00
#
_symmetry.space_group_name_H-M   'P 1'
#
loop_
_entity.id
_entity.type
_entity.pdbx_description
1 polymer ?
#
loop_
_entity_poly.entity_id
_entity_poly.type
_entity_poly.pdbx_seq_one_letter_code
_entity_poly.pdbx_strand_id
1 'polypeptide(L)' 'MKIFVNSDDFAISVRQEEQFAQMVGAKGVPHFVFDNKVSLSGAQPVDTFMQAMDYVENLEPKVEAMDTSIVTM' A
#
# COMPACT_ATOMS: atom_id res chain seq x y z
N MET A 1 15.26 11.45 32.48
CA MET A 1 15.03 11.52 31.02
C MET A 1 14.95 10.10 30.48
N LYS A 2 13.77 9.61 30.09
CA LYS A 2 13.63 8.28 29.45
C LYS A 2 13.92 8.48 27.96
N ILE A 3 14.98 7.85 27.47
CA ILE A 3 15.34 7.90 26.05
C ILE A 3 14.53 6.79 25.37
N PHE A 4 13.64 7.17 24.46
CA PHE A 4 12.71 6.28 23.75
C PHE A 4 13.35 5.04 23.12
N VAL A 5 14.52 5.20 22.49
CA VAL A 5 15.25 4.07 21.87
C VAL A 5 15.80 3.07 22.90
N ASN A 6 15.91 3.46 24.17
CA ASN A 6 16.32 2.58 25.26
C ASN A 6 15.11 1.89 25.93
N SER A 7 13.92 1.99 25.35
CA SER A 7 12.71 1.31 25.82
C SER A 7 12.08 0.49 24.72
N ASP A 8 11.55 -0.67 25.09
CA ASP A 8 10.91 -1.61 24.16
C ASP A 8 9.47 -1.21 23.79
N ASP A 9 9.06 0.03 24.12
CA ASP A 9 7.70 0.54 24.01
C ASP A 9 7.10 0.35 22.59
N PHE A 10 7.93 0.21 21.55
CA PHE A 10 7.52 -0.02 20.14
C PHE A 10 8.15 -1.26 19.48
N ALA A 11 8.89 -2.08 20.24
CA ALA A 11 9.60 -3.23 19.67
C ALA A 11 8.62 -4.19 18.97
N ILE A 12 7.44 -4.40 19.54
CA ILE A 12 6.42 -5.28 18.99
C ILE A 12 5.88 -4.75 17.66
N SER A 13 5.56 -3.45 17.56
CA SER A 13 5.00 -2.89 16.32
C SER A 13 6.01 -2.94 15.18
N VAL A 14 7.29 -2.68 15.46
CA VAL A 14 8.37 -2.81 14.47
C VAL A 14 8.46 -4.25 13.95
N ARG A 15 8.41 -5.26 14.83
CA ARG A 15 8.43 -6.68 14.42
C ARG A 15 7.20 -7.07 13.59
N GLN A 16 6.02 -6.53 13.92
CA GLN A 16 4.81 -6.78 13.15
C GLN A 16 4.88 -6.17 11.75
N GLU A 17 5.41 -4.95 11.61
CA GLU A 17 5.62 -4.31 10.31
C GLU A 17 6.66 -5.04 9.46
N GLU A 18 7.76 -5.52 10.06
CA GLU A 18 8.76 -6.35 9.38
C GLU A 18 8.15 -7.67 8.86
N GLN A 19 7.29 -8.33 9.66
CA GLN A 19 6.59 -9.54 9.25
C GLN A 19 5.61 -9.27 8.11
N PHE A 20 4.84 -8.18 8.19
CA PHE A 20 3.95 -7.77 7.11
C PHE A 20 4.73 -7.51 5.81
N ALA A 21 5.86 -6.80 5.89
CA ALA A 21 6.73 -6.55 4.73
C ALA A 21 7.19 -7.87 4.08
N GLN A 22 7.57 -8.88 4.88
CA GLN A 22 7.93 -10.21 4.35
C GLN A 22 6.74 -10.92 3.68
N MET A 23 5.54 -10.84 4.28
CA MET A 23 4.33 -11.45 3.73
C MET A 23 3.94 -10.86 2.37
N VAL A 24 4.13 -9.54 2.17
CA VAL A 24 3.89 -8.88 0.88
C VAL A 24 5.07 -9.06 -0.10
N GLY A 25 6.08 -9.85 0.26
CA GLY A 25 7.19 -10.22 -0.62
C GLY A 25 8.34 -9.21 -0.68
N ALA A 26 8.37 -8.23 0.23
CA ALA A 26 9.47 -7.28 0.31
C ALA A 26 10.75 -7.98 0.79
N LYS A 27 11.80 -7.96 -0.05
CA LYS A 27 13.13 -8.56 0.24
C LYS A 27 14.22 -7.52 0.50
N GLY A 28 13.90 -6.24 0.36
CA GLY A 28 14.82 -5.12 0.49
C GLY A 28 14.05 -3.80 0.43
N VAL A 29 14.73 -2.71 0.79
CA VAL A 29 14.13 -1.37 0.88
C VAL A 29 14.81 -0.39 -0.09
N PRO A 30 14.09 0.64 -0.59
CA PRO A 30 12.66 0.90 -0.36
C PRO A 30 11.76 -0.08 -1.14
N HIS A 31 10.54 -0.33 -0.65
CA HIS A 31 9.54 -1.18 -1.30
C HIS A 31 8.16 -0.52 -1.16
N PHE A 32 7.38 -0.55 -2.23
CA PHE A 32 6.10 0.15 -2.33
C PHE A 32 5.03 -0.83 -2.79
N VAL A 33 3.85 -0.78 -2.18
CA VAL A 33 2.69 -1.61 -2.54
C VAL A 33 1.50 -0.70 -2.79
N PHE A 34 0.87 -0.85 -3.95
CA PHE A 34 -0.28 -0.07 -4.40
C PHE A 34 -1.52 -0.96 -4.36
N ASP A 35 -2.48 -0.59 -3.50
CA ASP A 35 -3.76 -1.25 -3.31
C ASP A 35 -3.68 -2.78 -3.15
N ASN A 36 -2.60 -3.27 -2.51
CA ASN A 36 -2.28 -4.69 -2.35
C ASN A 36 -2.27 -5.51 -3.67
N LYS A 37 -2.21 -4.84 -4.83
CA LYS A 37 -2.30 -5.43 -6.17
C LYS A 37 -0.99 -5.33 -6.94
N VAL A 38 -0.29 -4.21 -6.82
CA VAL A 38 0.99 -3.95 -7.49
C VAL A 38 2.07 -3.67 -6.46
N SER A 39 3.28 -4.19 -6.67
CA SER A 39 4.45 -3.85 -5.87
C SER A 39 5.62 -3.37 -6.72
N LEU A 40 6.33 -2.36 -6.21
CA LEU A 40 7.56 -1.82 -6.77
C LEU A 40 8.68 -1.92 -5.75
N SER A 41 9.81 -2.49 -6.17
CA SER A 41 10.99 -2.67 -5.32
C SER A 41 12.13 -1.75 -5.76
N GLY A 42 12.76 -1.06 -4.82
CA GLY A 42 13.82 -0.10 -5.06
C GLY A 42 13.33 1.32 -5.34
N ALA A 43 14.26 2.26 -5.39
CA ALA A 43 14.00 3.65 -5.74
C ALA A 43 13.79 3.78 -7.25
N GLN A 44 12.57 3.48 -7.71
CA GLN A 44 12.20 3.52 -9.12
C GLN A 44 12.11 4.97 -9.64
N PRO A 45 12.20 5.19 -10.96
CA PRO A 45 11.89 6.48 -11.57
C PRO A 45 10.43 6.91 -11.31
N VAL A 46 10.19 8.23 -11.32
CA VAL A 46 8.85 8.80 -11.09
C VAL A 46 7.82 8.26 -12.08
N ASP A 47 8.19 8.10 -13.36
CA ASP A 47 7.28 7.60 -14.39
C ASP A 47 6.78 6.17 -14.08
N THR A 48 7.61 5.34 -13.46
CA THR A 48 7.22 3.98 -13.04
C THR A 48 6.17 4.03 -11.93
N PHE A 49 6.29 4.98 -11.00
CA PHE A 49 5.28 5.18 -9.96
C PHE A 49 3.95 5.65 -10.55
N MET A 50 3.98 6.61 -11.48
CA MET A 50 2.77 7.09 -12.16
C MET A 50 2.06 5.94 -12.89
N GLN A 51 2.81 5.13 -13.64
CA GLN A 51 2.26 3.96 -14.33
C GLN A 51 1.64 2.93 -13.38
N ALA A 52 2.26 2.69 -12.21
CA ALA A 52 1.72 1.76 -11.23
C ALA A 52 0.39 2.27 -10.64
N MET A 53 0.28 3.56 -10.38
CA MET A 53 -0.96 4.18 -9.89
C MET A 53 -2.06 4.12 -10.95
N ASP A 54 -1.76 4.54 -12.18
CA ASP A 54 -2.70 4.50 -13.31
C ASP A 54 -3.18 3.06 -13.57
N TYR A 55 -2.27 2.09 -13.49
CA TYR A 55 -2.63 0.68 -13.66
C TYR A 55 -3.60 0.21 -12.58
N VAL A 56 -3.34 0.53 -11.31
CA VAL A 56 -4.19 0.13 -10.19
C VAL A 56 -5.58 0.77 -10.26
N GLU A 57 -5.68 2.05 -10.64
CA GLU A 57 -6.97 2.73 -10.83
C GLU A 57 -7.84 2.02 -11.88
N ASN A 58 -7.23 1.49 -12.94
CA ASN A 58 -7.93 0.83 -14.03
C ASN A 58 -8.18 -0.68 -13.82
N LEU A 59 -7.74 -1.26 -12.69
CA LEU A 59 -8.03 -2.65 -12.33
C LEU A 59 -9.47 -2.84 -11.81
N GLU A 60 -10.05 -1.82 -11.19
CA GLU A 60 -11.44 -1.84 -10.75
C GLU A 60 -12.34 -1.57 -11.97
N PRO A 61 -13.40 -2.37 -12.23
CA PRO A 61 -14.41 -1.93 -13.19
C PRO A 61 -14.98 -0.61 -12.67
N LYS A 62 -14.92 0.45 -13.49
CA LYS A 62 -15.63 1.69 -13.19
C LYS A 62 -17.10 1.33 -12.98
N VAL A 63 -17.53 1.29 -11.72
CA VAL A 63 -18.94 1.19 -11.38
C VAL A 63 -19.53 2.49 -11.90
N GLU A 64 -20.05 2.47 -13.13
CA GLU A 64 -20.93 3.53 -13.59
C GLU A 64 -22.04 3.61 -12.53
N ALA A 65 -22.10 4.76 -11.86
CA ALA A 65 -23.08 5.02 -10.84
C ALA A 65 -24.45 4.59 -11.37
N MET A 66 -25.01 3.52 -10.80
CA MET A 66 -26.37 3.10 -11.11
C MET A 66 -27.26 4.32 -10.85
N ASP A 67 -27.88 4.81 -11.91
CA ASP A 67 -28.82 5.91 -11.86
C ASP A 67 -29.88 5.60 -10.79
N THR A 68 -29.82 6.30 -9.65
CA THR A 68 -30.79 6.15 -8.56
C THR A 68 -32.21 6.57 -8.94
N SER A 69 -32.45 7.02 -10.18
CA SER A 69 -33.77 7.40 -10.67
C SER A 69 -34.75 6.24 -10.85
N ILE A 70 -34.30 4.97 -10.85
CA ILE A 70 -35.19 3.80 -11.03
C ILE A 70 -35.82 3.25 -9.73
N VAL A 71 -35.51 3.80 -8.54
CA VAL A 71 -36.08 3.30 -7.26
C VAL A 71 -37.28 4.13 -6.76
N THR A 72 -37.73 5.14 -7.51
CA THR A 72 -38.96 5.88 -7.20
C THR A 72 -40.01 5.70 -8.31
N MET A 73 -40.70 4.56 -8.27
CA MET A 73 -42.05 4.40 -8.84
C MET A 73 -42.89 3.53 -7.91
#